data_AF-A0A442YFH2-F1
#
_entry.id   AF-A0A442YFH2-F1
#
_cell.length_a   1.000
_cell.length_b   1.000
_cell.length_c   1.000
_cell.angle_alpha   90.00
_cell.angle_beta   90.00
_cell.angle_gamma   90.00
#
_symmetry.space_group_name_H-M   'P 1'
#
loop_
_entity.id
_entity.type
_entity.pdbx_description
1 polymer ?
#
loop_
_entity_poly.entity_id
_entity_poly.type
_entity_poly.pdbx_seq_one_letter_code
_entity_poly.pdbx_strand_id
1 'polypeptide(L)' 'MLGAREAAEYCGIAAKRFPVECAVTPVAMPSGVKLYDMRDLDAWIDSLKSGDATGDDELIGKLG' A
#
# COMPACT_ATOMS: atom_id res chain seq x y z
N MET A 1 -14.23 4.34 -0.08
CA MET A 1 -12.93 5.05 -0.03
C MET A 1 -12.76 5.65 1.35
N LEU A 2 -11.53 5.70 1.86
CA LEU A 2 -11.18 6.05 3.23
C LEU A 2 -10.27 7.30 3.26
N GLY A 3 -10.40 8.15 4.28
CA GLY A 3 -9.40 9.18 4.55
C GLY A 3 -8.09 8.56 5.05
N ALA A 4 -6.99 9.34 5.06
CA ALA A 4 -5.67 8.83 5.46
C ALA A 4 -5.65 8.21 6.88
N ARG A 5 -6.41 8.77 7.83
CA ARG A 5 -6.52 8.23 9.19
C ARG A 5 -7.29 6.91 9.20
N GLU A 6 -8.43 6.86 8.52
CA GLU A 6 -9.28 5.67 8.43
C GLU A 6 -8.56 4.53 7.69
N ALA A 7 -7.81 4.85 6.64
CA ALA A 7 -6.97 3.89 5.92
C ALA A 7 -5.85 3.33 6.81
N ALA A 8 -5.22 4.17 7.62
CA ALA A 8 -4.23 3.72 8.59
C ALA A 8 -4.82 2.74 9.62
N GLU A 9 -5.97 3.10 10.20
CA GLU A 9 -6.69 2.24 11.14
C GLU A 9 -7.12 0.93 10.49
N TYR A 10 -7.61 0.99 9.25
CA TYR A 10 -8.02 -0.17 8.46
C TYR A 10 -6.85 -1.14 8.22
N CYS A 11 -5.67 -0.62 7.88
CA CYS A 11 -4.47 -1.42 7.69
C CYS A 11 -3.79 -1.84 9.01
N GLY A 12 -4.29 -1.42 10.17
CA GLY A 12 -3.66 -1.68 11.47
C GLY A 12 -2.34 -0.92 11.69
N ILE A 13 -2.11 0.18 10.98
CA ILE A 13 -0.90 1.00 11.02
C ILE A 13 -1.15 2.30 11.79
N ALA A 14 -0.17 2.77 12.55
CA ALA A 14 -0.27 4.07 13.19
C ALA A 14 -0.38 5.19 12.14
N ALA A 15 -1.39 6.07 12.26
CA ALA A 15 -1.64 7.14 11.29
C ALA A 15 -0.42 8.04 10.98
N LYS A 16 0.51 8.19 11.94
CA LYS A 16 1.76 8.94 11.75
C LYS A 16 2.75 8.24 10.81
N ARG A 17 2.76 6.91 10.78
CA ARG A 17 3.67 6.10 9.98
C ARG A 17 3.04 5.65 8.66
N PHE A 18 1.71 5.64 8.59
CA PHE A 18 0.96 5.25 7.41
C PHE A 18 1.45 5.86 6.08
N PRO A 19 1.77 7.17 5.98
CA PRO A 19 2.28 7.73 4.73
C PRO A 19 3.66 7.23 4.30
N VAL A 20 4.42 6.63 5.21
CA VAL A 20 5.76 6.07 4.97
C VAL A 20 5.68 4.57 4.72
N GLU A 21 4.77 3.87 5.41
CA GLU A 21 4.64 2.41 5.32
C GLU A 21 3.68 1.97 4.20
N CYS A 22 2.65 2.76 3.88
CA CYS A 22 1.68 2.42 2.85
C CYS A 22 2.19 2.86 1.47
N ALA A 23 2.34 1.89 0.55
CA ALA A 23 2.73 2.14 -0.83
C ALA A 23 1.55 2.51 -1.75
N VAL A 24 0.31 2.43 -1.26
CA VAL A 24 -0.89 2.72 -2.05
C VAL A 24 -0.98 4.21 -2.32
N THR A 25 -1.19 4.57 -3.59
CA THR A 25 -1.35 5.97 -3.99
C THR A 25 -2.79 6.43 -3.74
N PRO A 26 -3.04 7.53 -3.00
CA PRO A 26 -4.39 8.02 -2.80
C PRO A 26 -4.97 8.61 -4.09
N VAL A 27 -6.27 8.37 -4.28
CA VAL A 27 -7.08 8.93 -5.35
C VAL A 27 -7.35 10.40 -5.09
N ALA A 28 -6.98 11.26 -6.04
CA ALA A 28 -7.30 12.68 -6.03
C ALA A 28 -8.76 12.88 -6.46
N MET A 29 -9.63 13.20 -5.51
CA MET A 29 -11.05 13.43 -5.78
C MET A 29 -11.26 14.81 -6.42
N PRO A 30 -12.35 15.01 -7.19
CA PRO A 30 -12.68 16.32 -7.77
C PRO A 30 -12.83 17.45 -6.75
N SER A 31 -13.12 17.12 -5.48
CA SER A 31 -13.20 18.06 -4.36
C SER A 31 -11.83 18.49 -3.81
N GLY A 32 -10.72 17.94 -4.32
CA GLY A 32 -9.36 18.18 -3.84
C GLY A 32 -8.93 17.30 -2.66
N VAL A 33 -9.84 16.49 -2.12
CA VAL A 33 -9.53 15.54 -1.05
C VAL A 33 -8.83 14.31 -1.62
N LYS A 34 -7.84 13.79 -0.88
CA LYS A 34 -7.14 12.54 -1.19
C LYS A 34 -7.77 11.41 -0.38
N LEU A 35 -8.29 10.40 -1.08
CA LEU A 35 -8.90 9.23 -0.45
C LEU A 35 -8.22 7.93 -0.93
N TYR A 36 -8.22 6.92 -0.09
CA TYR A 36 -7.70 5.60 -0.41
C TYR A 36 -8.84 4.67 -0.80
N ASP A 37 -8.66 3.92 -1.89
CA ASP A 37 -9.61 2.87 -2.24
C ASP A 37 -9.37 1.63 -1.37
N MET A 38 -10.45 1.01 -0.89
CA MET A 38 -10.32 -0.18 -0.03
C MET A 38 -9.77 -1.37 -0.79
N ARG A 39 -10.09 -1.52 -2.08
CA ARG A 39 -9.60 -2.64 -2.89
C ARG A 39 -8.11 -2.52 -3.17
N ASP A 40 -7.62 -1.30 -3.37
CA ASP A 40 -6.19 -1.06 -3.53
C ASP A 40 -5.43 -1.35 -2.22
N LEU A 41 -6.01 -0.97 -1.07
CA LEU A 41 -5.47 -1.32 0.25
C LEU A 41 -5.48 -2.84 0.49
N ASP A 42 -6.57 -3.53 0.17
CA ASP A 42 -6.67 -4.99 0.30
C ASP A 42 -5.67 -5.71 -0.61
N ALA A 43 -5.56 -5.29 -1.87
CA ALA A 43 -4.60 -5.85 -2.81
C ALA A 43 -3.15 -5.65 -2.33
N TRP A 44 -2.83 -4.49 -1.75
CA TRP A 44 -1.54 -4.25 -1.13
C TRP A 44 -1.30 -5.17 0.08
N ILE A 45 -2.27 -5.29 0.98
CA ILE A 45 -2.18 -6.20 2.14
C ILE A 45 -2.00 -7.65 1.70
N ASP A 46 -2.70 -8.08 0.65
CA ASP A 46 -2.57 -9.42 0.10
C ASP A 46 -1.21 -9.65 -0.58
N SER A 47 -0.65 -8.64 -1.26
CA SER A 47 0.72 -8.68 -1.80
C SER A 47 1.77 -8.90 -0.71
N LEU A 48 1.59 -8.28 0.47
CA LEU A 48 2.47 -8.52 1.63
C LEU A 48 2.44 -9.99 2.10
N LYS A 49 1.30 -10.68 1.98
CA LYS A 49 1.13 -12.09 2.38
C LYS A 49 1.78 -13.04 1.37
N SER A 50 1.72 -12.71 0.09
CA SER A 50 2.31 -13.51 -0.98
C SER A 50 3.84 -13.49 -0.98
N GLY A 51 4.47 -12.70 -0.09
CA GLY A 51 5.92 -12.54 -0.06
C GLY A 51 6.45 -11.84 -1.30
N ASP A 52 5.59 -11.09 -2.00
CA ASP A 52 5.94 -10.37 -3.22
C ASP A 52 6.73 -9.10 -2.85
N ALA A 53 7.92 -9.34 -2.30
CA ALA A 53 9.08 -8.53 -2.60
C ALA A 53 9.44 -8.81 -4.06
N THR A 54 8.72 -8.19 -5.00
CA THR A 54 9.06 -8.15 -6.44
C THR A 54 10.37 -7.37 -6.65
N GLY A 55 11.45 -7.88 -6.06
CA GLY A 55 12.77 -7.25 -6.04
C GLY A 55 13.95 -8.20 -5.76
N ASP A 56 13.74 -9.42 -5.24
CA ASP A 56 14.88 -10.29 -4.88
C ASP A 56 15.01 -11.60 -5.68
N ASP A 57 14.01 -12.00 -6.49
CA ASP A 57 14.11 -13.27 -7.24
C ASP A 57 14.71 -13.11 -8.66
N GLU A 58 14.80 -11.89 -9.20
CA GLU A 58 15.38 -11.64 -10.53
C GLU A 58 16.93 -11.50 -10.57
N LEU A 59 17.62 -11.56 -9.41
CA LEU A 59 19.08 -11.37 -9.35
C LEU A 59 19.90 -12.67 -9.30
N ILE A 60 19.28 -13.85 -9.26
CA ILE A 60 19.96 -15.17 -9.19
C ILE A 60 20.11 -15.83 -10.59
N GLY A 61 19.79 -15.12 -11.68
CA GLY A 61 19.93 -15.63 -13.05
C GLY A 61 21.25 -15.32 -13.77
N LYS A 62 22.18 -14.56 -13.16
CA LYS A 62 23.40 -14.05 -13.85
C LYS A 62 24.75 -14.56 -13.30
N LEU A 63 24.75 -15.64 -12.53
CA LEU A 63 25.98 -16.25 -12.00
C LEU A 63 26.03 -17.79 -12.17
N GLY A 64 25.40 -18.31 -13.22
CA GLY A 64 25.54 -19.71 -13.65
C GLY A 64 25.71 -19.81 -15.15
#